data_AF-A0AAI8MP61-F1
#
_entry.id   AF-A0AAI8MP61-F1
#
_cell.length_a   1.000
_cell.length_b   1.000
_cell.length_c   1.000
_cell.angle_alpha   90.00
_cell.angle_beta   90.00
_cell.angle_gamma   90.00
#
_symmetry.space_group_name_H-M   'P 1'
#
loop_
_entity.id
_entity.type
_entity.pdbx_description
1 polymer ?
#
loop_
_entity_poly.entity_id
_entity_poly.type
_entity_poly.pdbx_seq_one_letter_code
_entity_poly.pdbx_strand_id
1 'polypeptide(L)'
;MNEYKSASAKLEKNLKIARNKIALPLDTHLSICAINPRKGLSAIPSKLATNKKEMFDTSVNQKLQAFNEAVNKNKALAQDINAIKNKKNKIAVIHIDGNGLGGIVRGLEKDEMKTFSQKLDSATKEAYKQTLESIIDSNPTYQNALRDIILGGDDVTLICNANIALDLSEKFLENFESNTQNIHKQSSLTACAGIAYCNEKFPFFYAVKLAEDLCAYAKKDAKEINPKLPPSCLMFHNIQGSYVEGFSQFLDEELSINSVRCDFGPYYLRDIENKPSIKAFKSLIQDFKKDNSPKGRLRDWLSSLQFNKEYAKAESIRIAEIFKDKWKGENLATLHRELSLANLILVIDNVEKTPIYDILQILSVQD
;
A
#
# COMPACT_ATOMS: atom_id res chain seq x y z
N MET A 1 3.30 31.31 30.31
CA MET A 1 3.70 31.31 28.88
C MET A 1 3.35 29.95 28.33
N ASN A 2 2.42 29.88 27.37
CA ASN A 2 1.68 28.67 27.02
C ASN A 2 2.64 27.53 26.60
N GLU A 3 2.70 26.47 27.40
CA GLU A 3 3.70 25.37 27.34
C GLU A 3 3.77 24.75 25.94
N TYR A 4 2.59 24.62 25.29
CA TYR A 4 2.44 24.20 23.91
C TYR A 4 3.18 25.09 22.91
N LYS A 5 3.08 26.42 23.04
CA LYS A 5 3.76 27.37 22.14
C LYS A 5 5.28 27.19 22.22
N SER A 6 5.80 26.95 23.42
CA SER A 6 7.24 26.71 23.62
C SER A 6 7.66 25.36 23.02
N ALA A 7 6.85 24.32 23.21
CA ALA A 7 7.15 22.97 22.72
C ALA A 7 7.06 22.89 21.19
N SER A 8 6.04 23.52 20.60
CA SER A 8 5.85 23.63 19.14
C SER A 8 6.98 24.41 18.48
N ALA A 9 7.35 25.58 19.03
CA ALA A 9 8.49 26.35 18.52
C ALA A 9 9.82 25.58 18.66
N LYS A 10 9.99 24.82 19.74
CA LYS A 10 11.16 23.94 19.94
C LYS A 10 11.18 22.80 18.91
N LEU A 11 10.03 22.19 18.62
CA LEU A 11 9.89 21.16 17.60
C LEU A 11 10.19 21.69 16.20
N GLU A 12 9.59 22.81 15.79
CA GLU A 12 9.88 23.45 14.50
C GLU A 12 11.36 23.81 14.37
N LYS A 13 11.95 24.36 15.43
CA LYS A 13 13.38 24.65 15.47
C LYS A 13 14.20 23.38 15.28
N ASN A 14 13.86 22.29 15.97
CA ASN A 14 14.54 21.00 15.84
C ASN A 14 14.38 20.40 14.44
N LEU A 15 13.19 20.49 13.83
CA LEU A 15 12.93 20.02 12.47
C LEU A 15 13.70 20.84 11.42
N LYS A 16 13.75 22.17 11.56
CA LYS A 16 14.58 23.05 10.72
C LYS A 16 16.07 22.73 10.87
N ILE A 17 16.54 22.51 12.11
CA ILE A 17 17.92 22.08 12.37
C ILE A 17 18.19 20.73 11.71
N ALA A 18 17.27 19.77 11.82
CA ALA A 18 17.43 18.45 11.22
C ALA A 18 17.47 18.52 9.68
N ARG A 19 16.60 19.32 9.05
CA ARG A 19 16.61 19.57 7.60
C ARG A 19 17.89 20.26 7.12
N ASN A 20 18.48 21.12 7.96
CA ASN A 20 19.70 21.87 7.65
C ASN A 20 20.98 21.21 8.17
N LYS A 21 20.90 20.04 8.81
CA LYS A 21 22.10 19.27 9.12
C LYS A 21 22.65 18.78 7.79
N ILE A 22 23.80 19.34 7.39
CA ILE A 22 24.64 18.76 6.36
C ILE A 22 24.88 17.32 6.79
N ALA A 23 24.30 16.37 6.05
CA ALA A 23 24.70 14.98 6.17
C ALA A 23 26.16 14.95 5.71
N LEU A 24 27.09 14.97 6.67
CA LEU A 24 28.48 14.64 6.37
C LEU A 24 28.42 13.27 5.69
N PRO A 25 28.86 13.15 4.42
CA PRO A 25 28.95 11.85 3.81
C PRO A 25 29.85 11.02 4.72
N LEU A 26 29.29 9.98 5.34
CA LEU A 26 30.05 8.99 6.10
C LEU A 26 31.02 8.21 5.20
N ASP A 27 30.98 8.52 3.90
CA ASP A 27 31.76 7.98 2.80
C ASP A 27 33.10 8.70 2.59
N THR A 28 33.49 9.66 3.44
CA THR A 28 34.80 10.29 3.33
C THR A 28 35.91 9.29 3.62
N HIS A 29 36.56 8.82 2.56
CA HIS A 29 37.75 7.98 2.59
C HIS A 29 38.94 8.78 3.13
N LEU A 30 39.22 8.65 4.43
CA LEU A 30 40.46 9.12 5.03
C LEU A 30 41.43 7.92 5.09
N SER A 31 42.56 8.01 4.38
CA SER A 31 43.58 6.93 4.28
C SER A 31 44.23 6.51 5.60
N ILE A 32 43.82 7.11 6.72
CA ILE A 32 44.23 6.81 8.09
C ILE A 32 43.25 5.87 8.83
N CYS A 33 42.08 5.59 8.25
CA CYS A 33 41.08 4.70 8.84
C CYS A 33 41.20 3.29 8.26
N ALA A 34 40.97 2.26 9.09
CA ALA A 34 40.80 0.90 8.59
C ALA A 34 39.58 0.82 7.68
N ILE A 35 39.56 -0.06 6.68
CA ILE A 35 38.54 -0.08 5.63
C ILE A 35 37.75 -1.38 5.67
N ASN A 36 36.43 -1.29 5.46
CA ASN A 36 35.57 -2.45 5.24
C ASN A 36 35.80 -3.00 3.82
N PRO A 37 36.28 -4.25 3.67
CA PRO A 37 36.66 -4.79 2.37
C PRO A 37 35.49 -4.98 1.39
N ARG A 38 34.23 -5.00 1.87
CA ARG A 38 33.05 -5.13 1.00
C ARG A 38 32.49 -3.81 0.48
N LYS A 39 32.69 -2.72 1.22
CA LYS A 39 32.04 -1.42 0.94
C LYS A 39 33.03 -0.28 0.68
N GLY A 40 34.31 -0.45 1.02
CA GLY A 40 35.31 0.62 0.89
C GLY A 40 35.19 1.76 1.90
N LEU A 41 34.32 1.62 2.91
CA LEU A 41 34.04 2.63 3.94
C LEU A 41 34.89 2.43 5.19
N SER A 42 35.06 3.50 5.97
CA SER A 42 35.75 3.48 7.27
C SER A 42 35.15 2.42 8.20
N ALA A 43 35.98 1.45 8.56
CA ALA A 43 35.63 0.34 9.43
C ALA A 43 35.92 0.64 10.90
N ILE A 44 35.00 0.20 11.75
CA ILE A 44 35.13 0.17 13.19
C ILE A 44 35.02 -1.28 13.70
N PRO A 45 35.79 -1.66 14.73
CA PRO A 45 35.57 -2.90 15.46
C PRO A 45 34.18 -2.84 16.10
N SER A 46 33.26 -3.72 15.69
CA SER A 46 31.94 -3.74 16.29
C SER A 46 31.93 -4.60 17.55
N LYS A 47 31.35 -4.08 18.63
CA LYS A 47 31.03 -4.86 19.84
C LYS A 47 29.88 -5.85 19.62
N LEU A 48 29.14 -5.70 18.51
CA LEU A 48 28.00 -6.54 18.11
C LEU A 48 28.39 -7.65 17.12
N ALA A 49 29.64 -7.68 16.67
CA ALA A 49 30.16 -8.74 15.81
C ALA A 49 30.17 -10.08 16.55
N THR A 50 29.57 -11.12 15.97
CA THR A 50 29.66 -12.50 16.48
C THR A 50 31.08 -13.05 16.36
N ASN A 51 31.90 -12.49 15.46
CA ASN A 51 33.30 -12.82 15.28
C ASN A 51 34.19 -11.57 15.39
N LYS A 52 35.28 -11.64 16.16
CA LYS A 52 36.26 -10.54 16.33
C LYS A 52 36.89 -10.02 15.02
N LYS A 53 36.70 -10.73 13.90
CA LYS A 53 37.18 -10.35 12.56
C LYS A 53 36.15 -9.60 11.71
N GLU A 54 34.89 -9.47 12.13
CA GLU A 54 33.91 -8.71 11.37
C GLU A 54 34.10 -7.19 11.61
N MET A 55 34.45 -6.51 10.54
CA MET A 55 34.61 -5.05 10.52
C MET A 55 33.38 -4.44 9.88
N PHE A 56 32.66 -3.59 10.62
CA PHE A 56 31.47 -2.88 10.13
C PHE A 56 31.79 -1.40 9.93
N ASP A 57 31.09 -0.74 9.01
CA ASP A 57 31.16 0.71 8.90
C ASP A 57 30.33 1.40 10.01
N THR A 58 30.62 2.68 10.31
CA THR A 58 29.93 3.42 11.37
C THR A 58 28.42 3.46 11.17
N SER A 59 27.95 3.60 9.92
CA SER A 59 26.52 3.66 9.61
C SER A 59 25.83 2.33 9.89
N VAL A 60 26.47 1.20 9.55
CA VAL A 60 25.94 -0.14 9.80
C VAL A 60 25.90 -0.42 11.29
N ASN A 61 26.93 -0.05 12.05
CA ASN A 61 26.93 -0.25 13.49
C ASN A 61 25.80 0.53 14.18
N GLN A 62 25.58 1.79 13.79
CA GLN A 62 24.45 2.60 14.28
C GLN A 62 23.09 1.97 13.91
N LYS A 63 22.95 1.49 12.67
CA LYS A 63 21.73 0.79 12.21
C LYS A 63 21.48 -0.49 13.01
N LEU A 64 22.51 -1.30 13.27
CA LEU A 64 22.41 -2.51 14.07
C LEU A 64 22.09 -2.22 15.54
N GLN A 65 22.71 -1.19 16.13
CA GLN A 65 22.38 -0.75 17.49
C GLN A 65 20.91 -0.33 17.60
N ALA A 66 20.45 0.55 16.71
CA ALA A 66 19.05 0.99 16.68
C ALA A 66 18.10 -0.19 16.44
N PHE A 67 18.45 -1.13 15.55
CA PHE A 67 17.68 -2.33 15.32
C PHE A 67 17.58 -3.21 16.58
N ASN A 68 18.70 -3.46 17.27
CA ASN A 68 18.71 -4.26 18.49
C ASN A 68 17.91 -3.59 19.62
N GLU A 69 18.00 -2.27 19.76
CA GLU A 69 17.15 -1.50 20.69
C GLU A 69 15.67 -1.63 20.36
N ALA A 70 15.30 -1.58 19.07
CA ALA A 70 13.93 -1.76 18.61
C ALA A 70 13.43 -3.20 18.85
N VAL A 71 14.24 -4.22 18.54
CA VAL A 71 13.92 -5.63 18.80
C VAL A 71 13.74 -5.91 20.29
N ASN A 72 14.54 -5.29 21.15
CA ASN A 72 14.38 -5.42 22.60
C ASN A 72 13.04 -4.87 23.09
N LYS A 73 12.50 -3.84 22.43
CA LYS A 73 11.18 -3.27 22.73
C LYS A 73 10.04 -4.08 22.12
N ASN A 74 10.22 -4.59 20.90
CA ASN A 74 9.26 -5.41 20.20
C ASN A 74 9.96 -6.61 19.55
N LYS A 75 9.87 -7.78 20.21
CA LYS A 75 10.50 -9.02 19.75
C LYS A 75 9.97 -9.49 18.39
N ALA A 76 8.76 -9.08 17.99
CA ALA A 76 8.22 -9.42 16.67
C ALA A 76 9.08 -8.85 15.52
N LEU A 77 9.83 -7.76 15.76
CA LEU A 77 10.72 -7.16 14.76
C LEU A 77 11.92 -8.05 14.39
N ALA A 78 12.25 -9.05 15.22
CA ALA A 78 13.28 -10.04 14.93
C ALA A 78 12.81 -11.12 13.95
N GLN A 79 11.50 -11.22 13.69
CA GLN A 79 10.99 -12.17 12.72
C GLN A 79 11.49 -11.82 11.32
N ASP A 80 11.95 -12.85 10.62
CA ASP A 80 12.37 -12.76 9.23
C ASP A 80 11.15 -12.49 8.33
N ILE A 81 11.30 -11.57 7.38
CA ILE A 81 10.31 -11.29 6.33
C ILE A 81 9.97 -12.59 5.55
N ASN A 82 10.90 -13.55 5.49
CA ASN A 82 10.63 -14.87 4.92
C ASN A 82 9.46 -15.62 5.57
N ALA A 83 9.12 -15.32 6.83
CA ALA A 83 7.96 -15.91 7.51
C ALA A 83 6.63 -15.29 7.05
N ILE A 84 6.67 -14.09 6.45
CA ILE A 84 5.49 -13.33 6.05
C ILE A 84 5.04 -13.69 4.62
N LYS A 85 5.96 -14.14 3.76
CA LYS A 85 5.68 -14.42 2.35
C LYS A 85 4.64 -15.54 2.14
N ASN A 86 3.92 -15.49 1.03
CA ASN A 86 3.03 -16.56 0.62
C ASN A 86 3.77 -17.66 -0.17
N LYS A 87 3.04 -18.67 -0.69
CA LYS A 87 3.64 -19.80 -1.41
C LYS A 87 4.34 -19.36 -2.71
N LYS A 88 3.97 -18.21 -3.27
CA LYS A 88 4.59 -17.58 -4.45
C LYS A 88 5.76 -16.66 -4.13
N ASN A 89 6.25 -16.64 -2.88
CA ASN A 89 7.28 -15.72 -2.40
C ASN A 89 6.89 -14.23 -2.48
N LYS A 90 5.59 -13.92 -2.49
CA LYS A 90 5.08 -12.55 -2.52
C LYS A 90 4.76 -12.05 -1.11
N ILE A 91 5.08 -10.78 -0.88
CA ILE A 91 4.64 -9.97 0.25
C ILE A 91 3.87 -8.76 -0.27
N ALA A 92 3.19 -8.04 0.62
CA ALA A 92 2.59 -6.75 0.32
C ALA A 92 3.05 -5.71 1.35
N VAL A 93 3.38 -4.52 0.85
CA VAL A 93 3.58 -3.32 1.67
C VAL A 93 2.34 -2.46 1.54
N ILE A 94 1.74 -2.09 2.66
CA ILE A 94 0.52 -1.31 2.72
C ILE A 94 0.85 0.00 3.42
N HIS A 95 0.52 1.12 2.79
CA HIS A 95 0.58 2.45 3.40
C HIS A 95 -0.83 3.02 3.46
N ILE A 96 -1.22 3.56 4.61
CA ILE A 96 -2.55 4.11 4.88
C ILE A 96 -2.38 5.50 5.46
N ASP A 97 -3.10 6.46 4.89
CA ASP A 97 -3.01 7.87 5.25
C ASP A 97 -4.41 8.45 5.51
N GLY A 98 -4.58 9.07 6.67
CA GLY A 98 -5.86 9.62 7.10
C GLY A 98 -6.32 10.85 6.30
N ASN A 99 -7.61 10.89 6.02
CA ASN A 99 -8.29 11.96 5.31
C ASN A 99 -9.05 12.85 6.31
N GLY A 100 -9.07 14.16 6.05
CA GLY A 100 -9.79 15.14 6.88
C GLY A 100 -9.00 15.69 8.07
N LEU A 101 -7.84 15.10 8.41
CA LEU A 101 -7.05 15.51 9.58
C LEU A 101 -6.70 17.01 9.57
N GLY A 102 -6.17 17.51 8.45
CA GLY A 102 -5.76 18.92 8.33
C GLY A 102 -6.91 19.91 8.51
N GLY A 103 -8.15 19.50 8.19
CA GLY A 103 -9.35 20.31 8.45
C GLY A 103 -9.64 20.43 9.94
N ILE A 104 -9.62 19.30 10.64
CA ILE A 104 -9.86 19.23 12.09
C ILE A 104 -8.76 19.99 12.83
N VAL A 105 -7.48 19.74 12.52
CA VAL A 105 -6.32 20.32 13.21
C VAL A 105 -6.31 21.86 13.12
N ARG A 106 -6.79 22.44 12.01
CA ARG A 106 -6.91 23.91 11.88
C ARG A 106 -7.96 24.53 12.81
N GLY A 107 -8.99 23.76 13.20
CA GLY A 107 -10.07 24.21 14.07
C GLY A 107 -9.88 23.86 15.55
N LEU A 108 -8.77 23.20 15.91
CA LEU A 108 -8.48 22.81 17.29
C LEU A 108 -7.87 23.99 18.07
N GLU A 109 -8.40 24.21 19.26
CA GLU A 109 -7.71 25.04 20.25
C GLU A 109 -6.46 24.32 20.79
N LYS A 110 -5.48 25.09 21.28
CA LYS A 110 -4.19 24.53 21.75
C LYS A 110 -4.35 23.48 22.83
N ASP A 111 -5.33 23.68 23.71
CA ASP A 111 -5.57 22.81 24.85
C ASP A 111 -6.30 21.52 24.42
N GLU A 112 -6.98 21.53 23.25
CA GLU A 112 -7.64 20.37 22.66
C GLU A 112 -6.68 19.48 21.85
N MET A 113 -5.57 20.03 21.36
CA MET A 113 -4.62 19.36 20.46
C MET A 113 -4.05 18.07 21.06
N LYS A 114 -3.64 18.10 22.34
CA LYS A 114 -3.07 16.93 23.03
C LYS A 114 -4.10 15.82 23.15
N THR A 115 -5.32 16.15 23.59
CA THR A 115 -6.41 15.19 23.76
C THR A 115 -6.83 14.60 22.42
N PHE A 116 -6.92 15.42 21.37
CA PHE A 116 -7.22 14.95 20.02
C PHE A 116 -6.16 13.98 19.49
N SER A 117 -4.88 14.33 19.61
CA SER A 117 -3.77 13.46 19.18
C SER A 117 -3.76 12.11 19.90
N GLN A 118 -4.03 12.10 21.22
CA GLN A 118 -4.13 10.85 21.99
C GLN A 118 -5.35 10.00 21.59
N LYS A 119 -6.49 10.63 21.31
CA LYS A 119 -7.70 9.95 20.83
C LYS A 119 -7.47 9.33 19.45
N LEU A 120 -6.84 10.07 18.53
CA LEU A 120 -6.51 9.59 17.19
C LEU A 120 -5.58 8.38 17.25
N ASP A 121 -4.47 8.49 17.99
CA ASP A 121 -3.51 7.39 18.15
C ASP A 121 -4.17 6.13 18.76
N SER A 122 -5.08 6.32 19.72
CA SER A 122 -5.80 5.22 20.36
C SER A 122 -6.82 4.59 19.40
N ALA A 123 -7.55 5.39 18.63
CA ALA A 123 -8.50 4.92 17.62
C ALA A 123 -7.80 4.12 16.51
N THR A 124 -6.65 4.59 16.03
CA THR A 124 -5.84 3.89 15.02
C THR A 124 -5.32 2.55 15.53
N LYS A 125 -4.81 2.49 16.77
CA LYS A 125 -4.34 1.25 17.39
C LYS A 125 -5.47 0.25 17.64
N GLU A 126 -6.65 0.73 18.04
CA GLU A 126 -7.82 -0.12 18.22
C GLU A 126 -8.33 -0.66 16.88
N ALA A 127 -8.39 0.18 15.84
CA ALA A 127 -8.74 -0.26 14.49
C ALA A 127 -7.77 -1.32 13.95
N TYR A 128 -6.47 -1.13 14.18
CA TYR A 128 -5.44 -2.12 13.83
C TYR A 128 -5.65 -3.45 14.58
N LYS A 129 -5.90 -3.39 15.89
CA LYS A 129 -6.14 -4.57 16.72
C LYS A 129 -7.37 -5.36 16.27
N GLN A 130 -8.50 -4.69 16.05
CA GLN A 130 -9.74 -5.30 15.57
C GLN A 130 -9.55 -5.96 14.19
N THR A 131 -8.79 -5.29 13.32
CA THR A 131 -8.44 -5.84 11.99
C THR A 131 -7.61 -7.11 12.12
N LEU A 132 -6.59 -7.09 12.98
CA LEU A 132 -5.73 -8.23 13.26
C LEU A 132 -6.52 -9.43 13.79
N GLU A 133 -7.35 -9.22 14.81
CA GLU A 133 -8.21 -10.25 15.40
C GLU A 133 -9.10 -10.86 14.31
N SER A 134 -9.76 -10.03 13.50
CA SER A 134 -10.64 -10.51 12.42
C SER A 134 -9.91 -11.34 11.35
N ILE A 135 -8.65 -11.02 11.03
CA ILE A 135 -7.85 -11.80 10.06
C ILE A 135 -7.38 -13.12 10.67
N ILE A 136 -6.93 -13.10 11.93
CA ILE A 136 -6.45 -14.29 12.65
C ILE A 136 -7.61 -15.26 12.92
N ASP A 137 -8.78 -14.76 13.31
CA ASP A 137 -9.98 -15.56 13.54
C ASP A 137 -10.47 -16.24 12.25
N SER A 138 -10.29 -15.57 11.10
CA SER A 138 -10.62 -16.15 9.80
C SER A 138 -9.69 -17.31 9.44
N ASN A 139 -8.41 -17.20 9.79
CA ASN A 139 -7.44 -18.27 9.59
C ASN A 139 -6.23 -18.10 10.54
N PRO A 140 -6.11 -18.95 11.60
CA PRO A 140 -5.05 -18.82 12.60
C PRO A 140 -3.62 -18.92 12.06
N THR A 141 -3.43 -19.46 10.86
CA THR A 141 -2.10 -19.52 10.23
C THR A 141 -1.51 -18.15 9.91
N TYR A 142 -2.33 -17.08 9.91
CA TYR A 142 -1.89 -15.71 9.67
C TYR A 142 -1.37 -14.97 10.90
N GLN A 143 -1.25 -15.62 12.06
CA GLN A 143 -0.76 -14.98 13.29
C GLN A 143 0.62 -14.29 13.13
N ASN A 144 1.50 -14.84 12.29
CA ASN A 144 2.82 -14.26 11.98
C ASN A 144 2.92 -13.71 10.54
N ALA A 145 1.77 -13.45 9.90
CA ALA A 145 1.70 -13.01 8.50
C ALA A 145 1.65 -11.49 8.34
N LEU A 146 1.91 -10.73 9.42
CA LEU A 146 1.87 -9.27 9.44
C LEU A 146 2.98 -8.71 10.34
N ARG A 147 3.53 -7.57 9.93
CA ARG A 147 4.46 -6.76 10.70
C ARG A 147 4.11 -5.29 10.52
N ASP A 148 3.89 -4.59 11.63
CA ASP A 148 3.78 -3.14 11.64
C ASP A 148 5.16 -2.48 11.54
N ILE A 149 5.25 -1.46 10.70
CA ILE A 149 6.45 -0.62 10.54
C ILE A 149 6.18 0.76 11.13
N ILE A 150 5.04 1.34 10.77
CA ILE A 150 4.52 2.59 11.32
C ILE A 150 3.08 2.33 11.77
N LEU A 151 2.79 2.65 13.03
CA LEU A 151 1.45 2.55 13.60
C LEU A 151 1.26 3.71 14.59
N GLY A 152 0.89 4.88 14.09
CA GLY A 152 0.69 6.04 14.96
C GLY A 152 0.05 7.23 14.28
N GLY A 153 -0.83 7.92 15.01
CA GLY A 153 -1.59 9.03 14.45
C GLY A 153 -2.48 8.55 13.30
N ASP A 154 -2.39 9.22 12.16
CA ASP A 154 -3.12 8.91 10.93
C ASP A 154 -2.29 8.18 9.86
N ASP A 155 -1.01 7.93 10.13
CA ASP A 155 -0.08 7.25 9.22
C ASP A 155 0.15 5.81 9.71
N VAL A 156 -0.13 4.85 8.82
CA VAL A 156 0.06 3.42 9.09
C VAL A 156 0.78 2.78 7.92
N THR A 157 1.88 2.10 8.20
CA THR A 157 2.65 1.34 7.21
C THR A 157 2.89 -0.08 7.71
N LEU A 158 2.47 -1.06 6.92
CA LEU A 158 2.46 -2.48 7.28
C LEU A 158 3.14 -3.33 6.21
N ILE A 159 3.71 -4.46 6.61
CA ILE A 159 4.15 -5.54 5.71
C ILE A 159 3.35 -6.78 6.04
N CYS A 160 2.69 -7.37 5.04
CA CYS A 160 1.88 -8.56 5.24
C CYS A 160 2.07 -9.62 4.16
N ASN A 161 1.53 -10.81 4.42
CA ASN A 161 1.38 -11.84 3.42
C ASN A 161 0.49 -11.34 2.27
N ALA A 162 0.91 -11.56 1.02
CA ALA A 162 0.19 -11.04 -0.15
C ALA A 162 -1.27 -11.53 -0.25
N ASN A 163 -1.58 -12.71 0.31
CA ASN A 163 -2.93 -13.28 0.26
C ASN A 163 -3.94 -12.46 1.07
N ILE A 164 -3.51 -11.83 2.17
CA ILE A 164 -4.41 -11.11 3.10
C ILE A 164 -4.45 -9.61 2.85
N ALA A 165 -3.61 -9.06 1.97
CA ALA A 165 -3.40 -7.63 1.86
C ALA A 165 -4.67 -6.83 1.51
N LEU A 166 -5.50 -7.34 0.60
CA LEU A 166 -6.78 -6.70 0.24
C LEU A 166 -7.75 -6.72 1.42
N ASP A 167 -7.91 -7.88 2.06
CA ASP A 167 -8.83 -8.06 3.19
C ASP A 167 -8.41 -7.23 4.41
N LEU A 168 -7.11 -7.19 4.67
CA LEU A 168 -6.54 -6.42 5.76
C LEU A 168 -6.72 -4.92 5.53
N SER A 169 -6.51 -4.44 4.30
CA SER A 169 -6.71 -3.03 3.96
C SER A 169 -8.20 -2.65 4.05
N GLU A 170 -9.11 -3.45 3.49
CA GLU A 170 -10.56 -3.22 3.58
C GLU A 170 -11.03 -3.13 5.03
N LYS A 171 -10.74 -4.16 5.84
CA LYS A 171 -11.14 -4.21 7.26
C LYS A 171 -10.51 -3.08 8.07
N PHE A 172 -9.26 -2.71 7.79
CA PHE A 172 -8.64 -1.58 8.47
C PHE A 172 -9.37 -0.27 8.15
N LEU A 173 -9.70 -0.02 6.89
CA LEU A 173 -10.45 1.18 6.49
C LEU A 173 -11.84 1.22 7.18
N GLU A 174 -12.56 0.10 7.23
CA GLU A 174 -13.85 -0.01 7.95
C GLU A 174 -13.72 0.29 9.45
N ASN A 175 -12.76 -0.35 10.10
CA ASN A 175 -12.53 -0.18 11.53
C ASN A 175 -12.02 1.24 11.84
N PHE A 176 -11.20 1.83 10.97
CA PHE A 176 -10.72 3.19 11.13
C PHE A 176 -11.86 4.21 11.01
N GLU A 177 -12.73 4.10 9.99
CA GLU A 177 -13.92 4.96 9.87
C GLU A 177 -14.83 4.85 11.10
N SER A 178 -15.02 3.63 11.61
CA SER A 178 -15.87 3.36 12.76
C SER A 178 -15.29 3.93 14.06
N ASN A 179 -14.00 3.70 14.32
CA ASN A 179 -13.33 4.17 15.55
C ASN A 179 -13.03 5.68 15.54
N THR A 180 -13.00 6.31 14.38
CA THR A 180 -12.79 7.77 14.24
C THR A 180 -14.08 8.54 13.99
N GLN A 181 -15.23 7.87 14.04
CA GLN A 181 -16.52 8.53 13.90
C GLN A 181 -16.73 9.54 15.03
N ASN A 182 -17.08 10.78 14.68
CA ASN A 182 -17.30 11.88 15.63
C ASN A 182 -16.11 12.14 16.58
N ILE A 183 -14.88 11.85 16.16
CA ILE A 183 -13.67 11.97 16.99
C ILE A 183 -13.47 13.37 17.60
N HIS A 184 -13.93 14.42 16.90
CA HIS A 184 -13.93 15.79 17.41
C HIS A 184 -15.11 16.61 16.87
N LYS A 185 -15.96 17.16 17.75
CA LYS A 185 -17.07 18.07 17.39
C LYS A 185 -17.88 17.59 16.17
N GLN A 186 -18.31 16.31 16.19
CA GLN A 186 -19.06 15.65 15.09
C GLN A 186 -18.31 15.51 13.75
N SER A 187 -17.00 15.76 13.73
CA SER A 187 -16.14 15.46 12.59
C SER A 187 -15.65 14.02 12.67
N SER A 188 -15.71 13.32 11.55
CA SER A 188 -15.17 11.96 11.38
C SER A 188 -13.93 12.00 10.51
N LEU A 189 -13.13 10.92 10.54
CA LEU A 189 -12.02 10.71 9.63
C LEU A 189 -12.31 9.49 8.74
N THR A 190 -11.70 9.51 7.57
CA THR A 190 -11.66 8.41 6.60
C THR A 190 -10.20 8.17 6.25
N ALA A 191 -9.85 7.17 5.44
CA ALA A 191 -8.47 6.94 5.05
C ALA A 191 -8.34 6.40 3.63
N CYS A 192 -7.21 6.65 3.00
CA CYS A 192 -6.84 6.02 1.74
C CYS A 192 -5.73 5.01 1.98
N ALA A 193 -5.69 3.93 1.20
CA ALA A 193 -4.64 2.93 1.27
C ALA A 193 -3.96 2.73 -0.08
N GLY A 194 -2.65 2.49 -0.06
CA GLY A 194 -1.85 2.06 -1.20
C GLY A 194 -1.19 0.72 -0.90
N ILE A 195 -1.31 -0.24 -1.82
CA ILE A 195 -0.77 -1.60 -1.64
C ILE A 195 0.23 -1.91 -2.75
N ALA A 196 1.50 -2.05 -2.38
CA ALA A 196 2.54 -2.51 -3.29
C ALA A 196 2.81 -4.00 -3.04
N TYR A 197 2.49 -4.84 -4.02
CA TYR A 197 2.89 -6.25 -4.00
C TYR A 197 4.28 -6.42 -4.60
N CYS A 198 5.14 -7.18 -3.94
CA CYS A 198 6.50 -7.44 -4.41
C CYS A 198 7.01 -8.81 -3.97
N ASN A 199 8.13 -9.24 -4.53
CA ASN A 199 8.83 -10.43 -4.05
C ASN A 199 9.47 -10.14 -2.69
N GLU A 200 9.63 -11.15 -1.85
CA GLU A 200 10.20 -11.04 -0.49
C GLU A 200 11.62 -10.44 -0.46
N LYS A 201 12.39 -10.61 -1.54
CA LYS A 201 13.75 -10.06 -1.69
C LYS A 201 13.81 -8.68 -2.36
N PHE A 202 12.66 -8.15 -2.77
CA PHE A 202 12.61 -6.86 -3.43
C PHE A 202 13.03 -5.73 -2.45
N PRO A 203 13.79 -4.70 -2.88
CA PRO A 203 14.25 -3.68 -1.96
C PRO A 203 13.10 -2.92 -1.31
N PHE A 204 13.01 -3.02 0.02
CA PHE A 204 11.89 -2.51 0.81
C PHE A 204 11.60 -1.02 0.58
N PHE A 205 12.63 -0.18 0.47
CA PHE A 205 12.48 1.26 0.27
C PHE A 205 11.65 1.61 -0.98
N TYR A 206 11.84 0.86 -2.08
CA TYR A 206 11.07 1.07 -3.30
C TYR A 206 9.60 0.63 -3.14
N ALA A 207 9.36 -0.46 -2.41
CA ALA A 207 7.99 -0.92 -2.16
C ALA A 207 7.20 0.05 -1.26
N VAL A 208 7.84 0.62 -0.23
CA VAL A 208 7.23 1.67 0.62
C VAL A 208 6.91 2.91 -0.21
N LYS A 209 7.88 3.40 -0.99
CA LYS A 209 7.67 4.57 -1.85
C LYS A 209 6.49 4.36 -2.82
N LEU A 210 6.41 3.18 -3.44
CA LEU A 210 5.28 2.87 -4.31
C LEU A 210 3.95 2.82 -3.55
N ALA A 211 3.91 2.23 -2.35
CA ALA A 211 2.71 2.20 -1.51
C ALA A 211 2.25 3.62 -1.13
N GLU A 212 3.18 4.51 -0.78
CA GLU A 212 2.91 5.94 -0.54
C GLU A 212 2.34 6.63 -1.80
N ASP A 213 2.97 6.43 -2.96
CA ASP A 213 2.53 7.02 -4.24
C ASP A 213 1.12 6.53 -4.64
N LEU A 214 0.84 5.23 -4.47
CA LEU A 214 -0.48 4.63 -4.71
C LEU A 214 -1.55 5.21 -3.78
N CYS A 215 -1.20 5.39 -2.50
CA CYS A 215 -2.09 6.01 -1.51
C CYS A 215 -2.38 7.47 -1.85
N ALA A 216 -1.35 8.24 -2.24
CA ALA A 216 -1.49 9.62 -2.68
C ALA A 216 -2.36 9.75 -3.94
N TYR A 217 -2.23 8.81 -4.88
CA TYR A 217 -3.06 8.72 -6.07
C TYR A 217 -4.53 8.45 -5.71
N ALA A 218 -4.79 7.45 -4.86
CA ALA A 218 -6.13 7.14 -4.37
C ALA A 218 -6.77 8.34 -3.66
N LYS A 219 -5.99 9.03 -2.81
CA LYS A 219 -6.40 10.22 -2.08
C LYS A 219 -6.72 11.40 -3.00
N LYS A 220 -6.07 11.50 -4.16
CA LYS A 220 -6.38 12.54 -5.15
C LYS A 220 -7.76 12.30 -5.77
N ASP A 221 -8.04 11.08 -6.24
CA ASP A 221 -9.35 10.72 -6.81
C ASP A 221 -10.48 10.90 -5.78
N ALA A 222 -10.27 10.45 -4.54
CA ALA A 222 -11.26 10.58 -3.47
C ALA A 222 -11.60 12.05 -3.13
N LYS A 223 -10.62 12.96 -3.24
CA LYS A 223 -10.84 14.40 -3.02
C LYS A 223 -11.69 15.05 -4.10
N GLU A 224 -11.66 14.54 -5.33
CA GLU A 224 -12.50 15.01 -6.43
C GLU A 224 -13.98 14.68 -6.17
N ILE A 225 -14.25 13.54 -5.51
CA ILE A 225 -15.60 13.14 -5.09
C ILE A 225 -16.10 13.98 -3.90
N ASN A 226 -15.29 14.07 -2.84
CA ASN A 226 -15.64 14.88 -1.67
C ASN A 226 -14.40 15.59 -1.09
N PRO A 227 -14.27 16.91 -1.29
CA PRO A 227 -13.12 17.66 -0.79
C PRO A 227 -13.02 17.73 0.74
N LYS A 228 -14.15 17.66 1.46
CA LYS A 228 -14.19 17.84 2.92
C LYS A 228 -13.91 16.54 3.66
N LEU A 229 -14.54 15.46 3.23
CA LEU A 229 -14.36 14.12 3.77
C LEU A 229 -14.23 13.14 2.60
N PRO A 230 -13.02 13.03 2.00
CA PRO A 230 -12.76 12.09 0.93
C PRO A 230 -13.15 10.67 1.36
N PRO A 231 -13.94 9.91 0.58
CA PRO A 231 -14.34 8.57 0.95
C PRO A 231 -13.13 7.63 1.03
N SER A 232 -13.23 6.60 1.87
CA SER A 232 -12.14 5.63 1.98
C SER A 232 -12.04 4.76 0.72
N CYS A 233 -10.82 4.59 0.23
CA CYS A 233 -10.53 3.82 -0.96
C CYS A 233 -9.11 3.27 -0.92
N LEU A 234 -8.83 2.30 -1.79
CA LEU A 234 -7.50 1.75 -1.96
C LEU A 234 -7.08 1.68 -3.43
N MET A 235 -5.78 1.74 -3.64
CA MET A 235 -5.14 1.47 -4.92
C MET A 235 -4.02 0.45 -4.71
N PHE A 236 -3.72 -0.36 -5.71
CA PHE A 236 -2.67 -1.36 -5.61
C PHE A 236 -1.90 -1.54 -6.91
N HIS A 237 -0.69 -2.07 -6.79
CA HIS A 237 0.11 -2.48 -7.95
C HIS A 237 1.05 -3.64 -7.57
N ASN A 238 1.25 -4.58 -8.50
CA ASN A 238 2.22 -5.67 -8.34
C ASN A 238 3.49 -5.37 -9.13
N ILE A 239 4.59 -5.15 -8.41
CA ILE A 239 5.90 -4.91 -8.97
C ILE A 239 6.40 -6.19 -9.66
N GLN A 240 6.57 -6.11 -10.98
CA GLN A 240 7.14 -7.18 -11.80
C GLN A 240 8.55 -6.82 -12.30
N GLY A 241 8.85 -5.54 -12.45
CA GLY A 241 10.14 -5.03 -12.90
C GLY A 241 11.23 -5.01 -11.82
N SER A 242 12.47 -4.83 -12.26
CA SER A 242 13.63 -4.62 -11.39
C SER A 242 13.82 -3.15 -10.99
N TYR A 243 13.12 -2.25 -11.67
CA TYR A 243 13.19 -0.81 -11.49
C TYR A 243 11.81 -0.31 -11.03
N VAL A 244 11.80 0.51 -9.99
CA VAL A 244 10.58 1.13 -9.47
C VAL A 244 10.83 2.61 -9.44
N GLU A 245 10.22 3.31 -10.39
CA GLU A 245 10.08 4.76 -10.32
C GLU A 245 8.76 5.14 -9.63
N GLY A 246 8.35 6.41 -9.70
CA GLY A 246 7.10 6.86 -9.08
C GLY A 246 5.87 6.26 -9.80
N PHE A 247 4.74 6.14 -9.10
CA PHE A 247 3.52 5.57 -9.70
C PHE A 247 3.06 6.30 -10.99
N SER A 248 3.33 7.60 -11.12
CA SER A 248 3.03 8.36 -12.33
C SER A 248 3.75 7.82 -13.57
N GLN A 249 4.99 7.34 -13.42
CA GLN A 249 5.74 6.77 -14.55
C GLN A 249 5.21 5.39 -14.93
N PHE A 250 4.80 4.57 -13.95
CA PHE A 250 4.08 3.32 -14.24
C PHE A 250 2.81 3.54 -15.07
N LEU A 251 2.07 4.63 -14.79
CA LEU A 251 0.87 4.97 -15.56
C LEU A 251 1.16 5.21 -17.05
N ASP A 252 2.23 5.96 -17.33
CA ASP A 252 2.58 6.36 -18.69
C ASP A 252 3.32 5.24 -19.46
N GLU A 253 4.17 4.47 -18.77
CA GLU A 253 5.09 3.51 -19.41
C GLU A 253 4.57 2.07 -19.42
N GLU A 254 3.85 1.64 -18.38
CA GLU A 254 3.47 0.22 -18.19
C GLU A 254 1.95 -0.01 -18.18
N LEU A 255 1.17 0.94 -17.68
CA LEU A 255 -0.27 0.80 -17.46
C LEU A 255 -1.11 1.49 -18.54
N SER A 256 -0.54 1.69 -19.73
CA SER A 256 -1.23 2.26 -20.88
C SER A 256 -1.00 1.42 -22.14
N ILE A 257 -2.05 0.82 -22.67
CA ILE A 257 -2.02 -0.04 -23.88
C ILE A 257 -2.94 0.58 -24.93
N ASN A 258 -2.38 1.08 -26.04
CA ASN A 258 -3.15 1.71 -27.13
C ASN A 258 -4.16 2.78 -26.63
N SER A 259 -3.71 3.67 -25.75
CA SER A 259 -4.53 4.72 -25.09
C SER A 259 -5.60 4.22 -24.13
N VAL A 260 -5.63 2.90 -23.84
CA VAL A 260 -6.45 2.31 -22.79
C VAL A 260 -5.61 2.14 -21.54
N ARG A 261 -6.08 2.69 -20.42
CA ARG A 261 -5.44 2.62 -19.12
C ARG A 261 -5.74 1.31 -18.41
N CYS A 262 -4.74 0.77 -17.73
CA CYS A 262 -4.79 -0.49 -17.00
C CYS A 262 -4.83 -0.30 -15.48
N ASP A 263 -5.02 0.93 -15.00
CA ASP A 263 -5.30 1.28 -13.61
C ASP A 263 -6.80 1.55 -13.44
N PHE A 264 -7.58 0.49 -13.20
CA PHE A 264 -9.04 0.61 -13.14
C PHE A 264 -9.52 1.27 -11.84
N GLY A 265 -8.79 1.06 -10.76
CA GLY A 265 -9.03 1.73 -9.48
C GLY A 265 -8.88 3.27 -9.54
N PRO A 266 -9.07 3.95 -8.40
CA PRO A 266 -9.15 3.40 -7.04
C PRO A 266 -10.43 2.62 -6.73
N TYR A 267 -10.34 1.66 -5.81
CA TYR A 267 -11.48 0.85 -5.34
C TYR A 267 -12.00 1.40 -4.01
N TYR A 268 -13.30 1.68 -3.95
CA TYR A 268 -13.93 2.36 -2.82
C TYR A 268 -14.50 1.39 -1.79
N LEU A 269 -14.41 1.77 -0.51
CA LEU A 269 -14.95 0.97 0.58
C LEU A 269 -16.48 0.93 0.55
N ARG A 270 -17.10 2.09 0.31
CA ARG A 270 -18.55 2.23 0.18
C ARG A 270 -18.91 2.35 -1.29
N ASP A 271 -20.12 1.92 -1.66
CA ASP A 271 -20.59 2.04 -3.03
C ASP A 271 -20.78 3.52 -3.41
N ILE A 272 -20.11 3.93 -4.49
CA ILE A 272 -20.22 5.26 -5.09
C ILE A 272 -20.62 5.08 -6.54
N GLU A 273 -21.50 5.96 -7.03
CA GLU A 273 -21.97 5.90 -8.41
C GLU A 273 -20.79 6.00 -9.40
N ASN A 274 -20.77 5.11 -10.39
CA ASN A 274 -19.74 5.01 -11.44
C ASN A 274 -18.30 4.81 -10.94
N LYS A 275 -18.10 4.38 -9.69
CA LYS A 275 -16.78 4.01 -9.16
C LYS A 275 -16.79 2.56 -8.66
N PRO A 276 -15.68 1.81 -8.84
CA PRO A 276 -15.65 0.41 -8.44
C PRO A 276 -15.52 0.26 -6.93
N SER A 277 -16.22 -0.72 -6.34
CA SER A 277 -16.10 -1.04 -4.91
C SER A 277 -15.15 -2.19 -4.61
N ILE A 278 -14.51 -2.17 -3.44
CA ILE A 278 -13.58 -3.22 -2.98
C ILE A 278 -14.31 -4.56 -2.90
N LYS A 279 -15.52 -4.57 -2.34
CA LYS A 279 -16.37 -5.76 -2.23
C LYS A 279 -16.68 -6.38 -3.59
N ALA A 280 -17.11 -5.56 -4.56
CA ALA A 280 -17.39 -6.05 -5.91
C ALA A 280 -16.13 -6.62 -6.58
N PHE A 281 -14.99 -5.94 -6.43
CA PHE A 281 -13.72 -6.40 -6.96
C PHE A 281 -13.27 -7.73 -6.35
N LYS A 282 -13.38 -7.89 -5.02
CA LYS A 282 -13.07 -9.15 -4.33
C LYS A 282 -13.95 -10.30 -4.80
N SER A 283 -15.26 -10.09 -4.92
CA SER A 283 -16.17 -11.10 -5.47
C SER A 283 -15.79 -11.49 -6.91
N LEU A 284 -15.38 -10.51 -7.72
CA LEU A 284 -14.89 -10.75 -9.07
C LEU A 284 -13.61 -11.59 -9.09
N ILE A 285 -12.64 -11.30 -8.21
CA ILE A 285 -11.42 -12.12 -8.06
C ILE A 285 -11.78 -13.57 -7.72
N GLN A 286 -12.74 -13.81 -6.83
CA GLN A 286 -13.19 -15.17 -6.49
C GLN A 286 -13.83 -15.89 -7.67
N ASP A 287 -14.63 -15.19 -8.48
CA ASP A 287 -15.18 -15.75 -9.72
C ASP A 287 -14.11 -16.13 -10.72
N PHE A 288 -13.07 -15.30 -10.85
CA PHE A 288 -11.92 -15.68 -11.66
C PHE A 288 -11.18 -16.85 -11.02
N LYS A 289 -11.02 -16.96 -9.70
CA LYS A 289 -10.31 -18.12 -9.10
C LYS A 289 -10.92 -19.48 -9.48
N LYS A 290 -12.24 -19.56 -9.72
CA LYS A 290 -12.94 -20.78 -10.17
C LYS A 290 -12.34 -21.38 -11.46
N ASP A 291 -12.51 -22.70 -11.58
CA ASP A 291 -12.16 -23.46 -12.79
C ASP A 291 -12.95 -22.97 -14.00
N ASN A 292 -12.38 -23.11 -15.20
CA ASN A 292 -12.93 -22.63 -16.48
C ASN A 292 -13.08 -21.11 -16.64
N SER A 293 -12.49 -20.31 -15.75
CA SER A 293 -12.39 -18.86 -15.95
C SER A 293 -11.52 -18.51 -17.17
N PRO A 294 -11.85 -17.45 -17.92
CA PRO A 294 -11.14 -17.10 -19.16
C PRO A 294 -9.77 -16.43 -18.95
N LYS A 295 -9.07 -16.67 -17.83
CA LYS A 295 -7.81 -16.00 -17.46
C LYS A 295 -6.75 -16.05 -18.56
N GLY A 296 -6.58 -17.22 -19.19
CA GLY A 296 -5.61 -17.42 -20.26
C GLY A 296 -5.94 -16.55 -21.48
N ARG A 297 -7.20 -16.65 -21.93
CA ARG A 297 -7.70 -15.85 -23.07
C ARG A 297 -7.68 -14.35 -22.80
N LEU A 298 -7.93 -13.91 -21.57
CA LEU A 298 -7.87 -12.50 -21.20
C LEU A 298 -6.43 -11.97 -21.15
N ARG A 299 -5.44 -12.83 -20.88
CA ARG A 299 -4.03 -12.47 -21.02
C ARG A 299 -3.63 -12.32 -22.49
N ASP A 300 -4.10 -13.25 -23.34
CA ASP A 300 -3.92 -13.14 -24.79
C ASP A 300 -4.60 -11.87 -25.32
N TRP A 301 -5.80 -11.56 -24.83
CA TRP A 301 -6.56 -10.35 -25.16
C TRP A 301 -5.80 -9.06 -24.83
N LEU A 302 -5.08 -8.98 -23.70
CA LEU A 302 -4.22 -7.82 -23.41
C LEU A 302 -3.11 -7.66 -24.45
N SER A 303 -2.57 -8.78 -24.96
CA SER A 303 -1.58 -8.75 -26.03
C SER A 303 -2.23 -8.26 -27.34
N SER A 304 -3.41 -8.79 -27.68
CA SER A 304 -4.19 -8.31 -28.83
C SER A 304 -4.52 -6.82 -28.73
N LEU A 305 -4.85 -6.33 -27.53
CA LEU A 305 -5.12 -4.92 -27.26
C LEU A 305 -3.91 -4.05 -27.55
N GLN A 306 -2.68 -4.54 -27.33
CA GLN A 306 -1.45 -3.85 -27.67
C GLN A 306 -1.24 -3.72 -29.18
N PHE A 307 -1.68 -4.70 -29.97
CA PHE A 307 -1.54 -4.66 -31.43
C PHE A 307 -2.65 -3.86 -32.11
N ASN A 308 -3.91 -4.15 -31.79
CA ASN A 308 -5.05 -3.51 -32.44
C ASN A 308 -6.31 -3.54 -31.55
N LYS A 309 -6.83 -2.34 -31.26
CA LYS A 309 -7.98 -2.14 -30.39
C LYS A 309 -9.30 -2.70 -30.98
N GLU A 310 -9.52 -2.58 -32.28
CA GLU A 310 -10.74 -3.12 -32.93
C GLU A 310 -10.72 -4.66 -32.94
N TYR A 311 -9.56 -5.24 -33.20
CA TYR A 311 -9.34 -6.68 -33.13
C TYR A 311 -9.60 -7.20 -31.70
N ALA A 312 -9.07 -6.51 -30.68
CA ALA A 312 -9.32 -6.86 -29.29
C ALA A 312 -10.81 -6.79 -28.91
N LYS A 313 -11.58 -5.83 -29.45
CA LYS A 313 -13.04 -5.78 -29.27
C LYS A 313 -13.75 -6.96 -29.93
N ALA A 314 -13.32 -7.36 -31.13
CA ALA A 314 -13.88 -8.56 -31.78
C ALA A 314 -13.54 -9.84 -31.00
N GLU A 315 -12.33 -9.91 -30.43
CA GLU A 315 -11.89 -11.04 -29.61
C GLU A 315 -12.66 -11.15 -28.29
N SER A 316 -12.95 -10.04 -27.61
CA SER A 316 -13.73 -10.06 -26.36
C SER A 316 -15.14 -10.62 -26.57
N ILE A 317 -15.79 -10.27 -27.69
CA ILE A 317 -17.10 -10.83 -28.09
C ILE A 317 -16.99 -12.35 -28.28
N ARG A 318 -15.96 -12.83 -28.99
CA ARG A 318 -15.74 -14.28 -29.19
C ARG A 318 -15.47 -15.01 -27.88
N ILE A 319 -14.69 -14.40 -26.97
CA ILE A 319 -14.45 -14.96 -25.64
C ILE A 319 -15.77 -15.08 -24.88
N ALA A 320 -16.64 -14.05 -24.94
CA ALA A 320 -17.96 -14.11 -24.30
C ALA A 320 -18.82 -15.26 -24.85
N GLU A 321 -18.80 -15.51 -26.16
CA GLU A 321 -19.52 -16.63 -26.79
C GLU A 321 -18.98 -17.99 -26.35
N ILE A 322 -17.65 -18.19 -26.38
CA ILE A 322 -17.01 -19.47 -26.02
C ILE A 322 -17.25 -19.82 -24.55
N PHE A 323 -17.31 -18.82 -23.68
CA PHE A 323 -17.43 -18.99 -22.23
C PHE A 323 -18.86 -18.85 -21.70
N LYS A 324 -19.85 -18.56 -22.54
CA LYS A 324 -21.25 -18.34 -22.16
C LYS A 324 -21.81 -19.41 -21.22
N ASP A 325 -21.52 -20.68 -21.52
CA ASP A 325 -22.00 -21.83 -20.72
C ASP A 325 -20.96 -22.35 -19.72
N LYS A 326 -19.71 -21.87 -19.80
CA LYS A 326 -18.58 -22.36 -19.00
C LYS A 326 -18.30 -21.48 -17.78
N TRP A 327 -18.58 -20.19 -17.88
CA TRP A 327 -18.32 -19.21 -16.84
C TRP A 327 -19.32 -18.06 -16.93
N LYS A 328 -20.16 -17.91 -15.89
CA LYS A 328 -21.28 -16.96 -15.91
C LYS A 328 -20.87 -15.50 -15.72
N GLY A 329 -19.74 -15.24 -15.06
CA GLY A 329 -19.20 -13.89 -14.87
C GLY A 329 -20.14 -12.93 -14.14
N GLU A 330 -20.96 -13.43 -13.22
CA GLU A 330 -22.04 -12.69 -12.57
C GLU A 330 -21.55 -11.42 -11.86
N ASN A 331 -20.29 -11.39 -11.38
CA ASN A 331 -19.72 -10.25 -10.68
C ASN A 331 -19.07 -9.18 -11.58
N LEU A 332 -19.01 -9.35 -12.90
CA LEU A 332 -18.50 -8.29 -13.80
C LEU A 332 -19.41 -7.05 -13.76
N ALA A 333 -20.71 -7.25 -13.92
CA ALA A 333 -21.70 -6.18 -13.88
C ALA A 333 -21.82 -5.53 -12.48
N THR A 334 -21.47 -6.28 -11.43
CA THR A 334 -21.40 -5.76 -10.05
C THR A 334 -20.25 -4.78 -9.87
N LEU A 335 -19.12 -4.97 -10.57
CA LEU A 335 -17.98 -4.05 -10.51
C LEU A 335 -18.28 -2.74 -11.24
N HIS A 336 -18.88 -2.84 -12.44
CA HIS A 336 -19.38 -1.68 -13.18
C HIS A 336 -20.49 -2.14 -14.12
N ARG A 337 -21.61 -1.40 -14.19
CA ARG A 337 -22.83 -1.84 -14.89
C ARG A 337 -22.62 -2.20 -16.36
N GLU A 338 -21.71 -1.49 -17.02
CA GLU A 338 -21.38 -1.69 -18.44
C GLU A 338 -20.33 -2.78 -18.70
N LEU A 339 -19.70 -3.32 -17.65
CA LEU A 339 -18.66 -4.31 -17.77
C LEU A 339 -19.24 -5.68 -18.08
N SER A 340 -18.76 -6.31 -19.15
CA SER A 340 -19.10 -7.70 -19.50
C SER A 340 -17.93 -8.34 -20.25
N LEU A 341 -17.94 -9.67 -20.44
CA LEU A 341 -16.90 -10.30 -21.26
C LEU A 341 -16.85 -9.77 -22.70
N ALA A 342 -17.99 -9.30 -23.23
CA ALA A 342 -18.04 -8.68 -24.55
C ALA A 342 -17.52 -7.23 -24.53
N ASN A 343 -17.62 -6.55 -23.38
CA ASN A 343 -17.23 -5.15 -23.21
C ASN A 343 -16.26 -4.96 -22.04
N LEU A 344 -14.96 -5.05 -22.34
CA LEU A 344 -13.86 -5.03 -21.36
C LEU A 344 -13.15 -3.67 -21.22
N ILE A 345 -13.55 -2.69 -22.03
CA ILE A 345 -12.98 -1.33 -22.05
C ILE A 345 -14.12 -0.36 -21.75
N LEU A 346 -13.98 0.40 -20.67
CA LEU A 346 -15.00 1.33 -20.18
C LEU A 346 -14.45 2.75 -20.17
N VAL A 347 -15.31 3.74 -20.37
CA VAL A 347 -14.91 5.15 -20.19
C VAL A 347 -15.23 5.55 -18.76
N ILE A 348 -14.19 5.76 -17.95
CA ILE A 348 -14.29 6.21 -16.56
C ILE A 348 -13.49 7.51 -16.45
N ASP A 349 -14.12 8.56 -15.92
CA ASP A 349 -13.51 9.89 -15.79
C ASP A 349 -12.95 10.44 -17.13
N ASN A 350 -13.68 10.22 -18.23
CA ASN A 350 -13.29 10.57 -19.62
C ASN A 350 -12.06 9.83 -20.15
N VAL A 351 -11.64 8.75 -19.51
CA VAL A 351 -10.52 7.92 -19.96
C VAL A 351 -10.96 6.48 -20.14
N GLU A 352 -10.51 5.85 -21.23
CA GLU A 352 -10.76 4.43 -21.43
C GLU A 352 -9.89 3.60 -20.47
N LYS A 353 -10.52 2.73 -19.69
CA LYS A 353 -9.90 1.88 -18.69
C LYS A 353 -10.34 0.43 -18.83
N THR A 354 -9.49 -0.51 -18.41
CA THR A 354 -9.83 -1.92 -18.31
C THR A 354 -9.47 -2.53 -16.94
N PRO A 355 -10.38 -3.27 -16.28
CA PRO A 355 -10.10 -3.94 -15.01
C PRO A 355 -9.32 -5.25 -15.17
N ILE A 356 -9.13 -5.72 -16.41
CA ILE A 356 -8.54 -7.04 -16.67
C ILE A 356 -7.10 -7.13 -16.16
N TYR A 357 -6.32 -6.07 -16.32
CA TYR A 357 -4.95 -6.05 -15.82
C TYR A 357 -4.91 -6.14 -14.29
N ASP A 358 -5.72 -5.36 -13.57
CA ASP A 358 -5.86 -5.41 -12.11
C ASP A 358 -6.27 -6.80 -11.60
N ILE A 359 -7.21 -7.45 -12.28
CA ILE A 359 -7.62 -8.84 -11.98
C ILE A 359 -6.44 -9.80 -12.12
N LEU A 360 -5.72 -9.74 -13.26
CA LEU A 360 -4.58 -10.62 -13.52
C LEU A 360 -3.41 -10.36 -12.56
N GLN A 361 -3.17 -9.11 -12.17
CA GLN A 361 -2.18 -8.74 -11.16
C GLN A 361 -2.48 -9.45 -9.84
N ILE A 362 -3.72 -9.33 -9.32
CA ILE A 362 -4.10 -9.95 -8.04
C ILE A 362 -4.02 -11.49 -8.11
N LEU A 363 -4.50 -12.10 -9.21
CA LEU A 363 -4.40 -13.55 -9.41
C LEU A 363 -2.95 -14.03 -9.52
N SER A 364 -2.03 -13.18 -9.99
CA SER A 364 -0.61 -13.52 -10.06
C SER A 364 0.04 -13.55 -8.67
N VAL A 365 -0.39 -12.67 -7.75
CA VAL A 365 0.21 -12.56 -6.41
C VAL A 365 -0.44 -13.45 -5.37
N GLN A 366 -1.75 -13.67 -5.43
CA GLN A 366 -2.45 -14.51 -4.46
C GLN A 366 -2.35 -15.99 -4.80
N ASP A 367 -2.32 -16.83 -3.77
CA ASP A 367 -2.39 -18.29 -3.91
C ASP A 367 -3.78 -18.78 -4.37
#